data_AF-A0A0Q4KZR6-F1
#
_entry.id   AF-A0A0Q4KZR6-F1
#
_cell.length_a   1.000
_cell.length_b   1.000
_cell.length_c   1.000
_cell.angle_alpha   90.00
_cell.angle_beta   90.00
_cell.angle_gamma   90.00
#
_symmetry.space_group_name_H-M   'P 1'
#
loop_
_entity.id
_entity.type
_entity.pdbx_description
1 polymer ?
#
loop_
_entity_poly.entity_id
_entity_poly.type
_entity_poly.pdbx_seq_one_letter_code
_entity_poly.pdbx_strand_id
1 'polypeptide(L)'
;MEDFPNRRARGMDAGMIDSAATIHVQGEERRPLIAIDDFWSDPQGLREDAASLKMGMIGPHYPGVRAPVPPRLAETMRRRIAPLLAEHFGLDPAPAVSEAYYSLVTTAPAELAPIQRLPHFDGVEPRRIAMLLFLGHGEQGGTAFYRQRVTGYESVDATRLDRFKAHLDREVQTHGLPDAAYIAGDTALYERIAVQPARFNRALIYAGNTLHCADLPPQVTLSADPLVGRLTLNLFLSDD
;
A
#
# COMPACT_ATOMS: atom_id res chain seq x y z
N MET A 1 39.50 2.44 44.12
CA MET A 1 38.67 1.29 43.70
C MET A 1 37.35 1.90 43.30
N GLU A 2 37.25 2.29 42.03
CA GLU A 2 36.21 3.17 41.51
C GLU A 2 34.90 2.40 41.30
N ASP A 3 33.81 2.99 41.77
CA ASP A 3 32.45 2.47 41.71
C ASP A 3 31.85 2.73 40.33
N PHE A 4 31.45 1.66 39.63
CA PHE A 4 30.74 1.75 38.35
C PHE A 4 29.22 1.87 38.58
N PRO A 5 28.54 2.92 38.08
CA PRO A 5 27.09 2.92 38.09
C PRO A 5 26.54 2.09 36.92
N ASN A 6 25.74 1.09 37.31
CA ASN A 6 24.93 0.21 36.48
C ASN A 6 23.95 1.02 35.59
N ARG A 7 24.21 1.08 34.27
CA ARG A 7 23.27 1.64 33.29
C ARG A 7 22.13 0.65 33.09
N ARG A 8 20.98 0.93 33.72
CA ARG A 8 19.71 0.30 33.35
C ARG A 8 19.41 0.61 31.89
N ALA A 9 19.27 -0.44 31.08
CA ALA A 9 18.71 -0.37 29.74
C ALA A 9 17.32 0.27 29.82
N ARG A 10 17.11 1.38 29.11
CA ARG A 10 15.77 1.92 28.87
C ARG A 10 15.05 0.91 27.97
N GLY A 11 13.95 0.36 28.46
CA GLY A 11 13.04 -0.42 27.64
C GLY A 11 12.54 0.43 26.48
N MET A 12 12.59 -0.14 25.28
CA MET A 12 11.86 0.39 24.14
C MET A 12 10.39 0.15 24.42
N ASP A 13 9.71 1.22 24.84
CA ASP A 13 8.27 1.23 24.99
C ASP A 13 7.65 0.93 23.62
N ALA A 14 6.96 -0.19 23.50
CA ALA A 14 6.21 -0.54 22.30
C ALA A 14 5.02 0.42 22.27
N GLY A 15 5.23 1.58 21.65
CA GLY A 15 4.31 2.71 21.66
C GLY A 15 2.87 2.26 21.42
N MET A 16 2.02 2.53 22.41
CA MET A 16 0.57 2.45 22.26
C MET A 16 0.17 3.29 21.04
N ILE A 17 -0.85 2.83 20.31
CA ILE A 17 -1.42 3.59 19.20
C ILE A 17 -2.10 4.82 19.81
N ASP A 18 -1.39 5.95 19.89
CA ASP A 18 -1.93 7.22 20.40
C ASP A 18 -2.83 7.92 19.36
N SER A 19 -2.81 7.45 18.11
CA SER A 19 -3.62 7.98 17.00
C SER A 19 -4.87 7.12 16.76
N ALA A 20 -6.06 7.73 16.81
CA ALA A 20 -7.30 7.01 16.59
C ALA A 20 -7.36 6.36 15.18
N ALA A 21 -7.49 5.04 15.13
CA ALA A 21 -7.73 4.31 13.90
C ALA A 21 -9.18 4.52 13.43
N THR A 22 -9.37 4.80 12.14
CA THR A 22 -10.68 4.87 11.49
C THR A 22 -10.88 3.61 10.66
N ILE A 23 -12.00 2.93 10.87
CA ILE A 23 -12.36 1.72 10.12
C ILE A 23 -13.36 2.05 9.02
N HIS A 24 -12.96 1.77 7.79
CA HIS A 24 -13.81 1.85 6.62
C HIS A 24 -14.24 0.44 6.22
N VAL A 25 -15.52 0.28 5.90
CA VAL A 25 -16.06 -0.95 5.31
C VAL A 25 -16.41 -0.62 3.87
N GLN A 26 -15.74 -1.27 2.93
CA GLN A 26 -15.79 -0.92 1.51
C GLN A 26 -16.57 -1.96 0.71
N GLY A 27 -17.31 -1.48 -0.28
CA GLY A 27 -17.96 -2.32 -1.28
C GLY A 27 -19.07 -3.23 -0.75
N GLU A 28 -19.47 -4.17 -1.60
CA GLU A 28 -20.47 -5.20 -1.32
C GLU A 28 -19.88 -6.37 -0.55
N GLU A 29 -18.59 -6.67 -0.73
CA GLU A 29 -17.89 -7.69 0.06
C GLU A 29 -17.57 -7.19 1.48
N ARG A 30 -17.88 -5.92 1.78
CA ARG A 30 -17.72 -5.29 3.10
C ARG A 30 -16.30 -5.47 3.65
N ARG A 31 -15.29 -5.31 2.78
CA ARG A 31 -13.88 -5.50 3.15
C ARG A 31 -13.44 -4.39 4.11
N PRO A 32 -12.80 -4.73 5.25
CA PRO A 32 -12.28 -3.73 6.15
C PRO A 32 -11.04 -3.07 5.57
N LEU A 33 -10.94 -1.77 5.79
CA LEU A 33 -9.74 -0.98 5.60
C LEU A 33 -9.54 -0.09 6.82
N ILE A 34 -8.32 -0.06 7.32
CA ILE A 34 -7.95 0.77 8.46
C ILE A 34 -7.18 1.98 7.95
N ALA A 35 -7.58 3.17 8.37
CA ALA A 35 -6.83 4.41 8.18
C ALA A 35 -6.34 4.94 9.54
N ILE A 36 -5.07 5.31 9.62
CA ILE A 36 -4.47 5.87 10.83
C ILE A 36 -3.77 7.17 10.43
N ASP A 37 -4.30 8.30 10.89
CA ASP A 37 -3.62 9.59 10.77
C ASP A 37 -2.50 9.70 11.81
N ASP A 38 -1.50 10.54 11.56
CA ASP A 38 -0.33 10.70 12.42
C ASP A 38 0.34 9.37 12.82
N PHE A 39 0.49 8.48 11.83
CA PHE A 39 0.89 7.09 12.05
C PHE A 39 2.31 6.95 12.58
N TRP A 40 3.28 7.78 12.19
CA TRP A 40 4.67 7.67 12.64
C TRP A 40 5.09 8.90 13.43
N SER A 41 5.93 8.73 14.45
CA SER A 41 6.34 9.84 15.33
C SER A 41 7.28 10.84 14.65
N ASP A 42 8.11 10.36 13.72
CA ASP A 42 9.03 11.20 12.93
C ASP A 42 8.90 10.88 11.43
N PRO A 43 7.81 11.33 10.76
CA PRO A 43 7.61 11.06 9.35
C PRO A 43 8.58 11.85 8.45
N GLN A 44 9.16 12.94 8.97
CA GLN A 44 10.17 13.71 8.26
C GLN A 44 11.50 12.95 8.19
N GLY A 45 11.92 12.32 9.29
CA GLY A 45 13.08 11.42 9.30
C GLY A 45 12.94 10.26 8.31
N LEU A 46 11.73 9.74 8.08
CA LEU A 46 11.49 8.73 7.03
C LEU A 46 11.69 9.27 5.61
N ARG A 47 11.33 10.53 5.36
CA ARG A 47 11.56 11.19 4.06
C ARG A 47 13.06 11.41 3.82
N GLU A 48 13.79 11.82 4.86
CA GLU A 48 15.23 12.03 4.81
C GLU A 48 15.99 10.71 4.63
N ASP A 49 15.56 9.65 5.32
CA ASP A 49 16.07 8.28 5.13
C ASP A 49 15.89 7.87 3.67
N ALA A 50 14.67 7.99 3.12
CA ALA A 50 14.41 7.71 1.71
C ALA A 50 15.30 8.54 0.75
N ALA A 51 15.49 9.84 1.02
CA ALA A 51 16.33 10.73 0.22
C ALA A 51 17.83 10.36 0.27
N SER A 52 18.26 9.68 1.32
CA SER A 52 19.63 9.19 1.45
C SER A 52 19.91 7.88 0.70
N LEU A 53 18.86 7.17 0.29
CA LEU A 53 18.94 5.87 -0.36
C LEU A 53 19.04 5.98 -1.88
N LYS A 54 19.66 4.96 -2.50
CA LYS A 54 19.63 4.82 -3.96
C LYS A 54 18.31 4.18 -4.39
N MET A 55 17.41 5.00 -4.93
CA MET A 55 16.18 4.55 -5.56
C MET A 55 16.47 3.87 -6.91
N GLY A 56 15.78 2.78 -7.20
CA GLY A 56 15.90 2.07 -8.48
C GLY A 56 14.68 1.22 -8.80
N MET A 57 14.62 0.67 -10.01
CA MET A 57 13.54 -0.24 -10.38
C MET A 57 13.64 -1.55 -9.59
N ILE A 58 12.56 -1.93 -8.90
CA ILE A 58 12.44 -3.21 -8.18
C ILE A 58 11.16 -3.89 -8.66
N GLY A 59 11.33 -4.97 -9.42
CA GLY A 59 10.22 -5.70 -10.06
C GLY A 59 9.59 -4.96 -11.25
N PRO A 60 8.78 -5.64 -12.06
CA PRO A 60 8.18 -5.06 -13.27
C PRO A 60 6.82 -4.38 -13.03
N HIS A 61 6.19 -4.61 -11.88
CA HIS A 61 4.79 -4.26 -11.65
C HIS A 61 4.59 -2.84 -11.11
N TYR A 62 5.52 -2.32 -10.31
CA TYR A 62 5.37 -0.99 -9.75
C TYR A 62 5.78 0.10 -10.78
N PRO A 63 4.95 1.12 -11.03
CA PRO A 63 5.22 2.16 -12.03
C PRO A 63 6.15 3.26 -11.48
N GLY A 64 7.34 2.86 -11.06
CA GLY A 64 8.38 3.79 -10.63
C GLY A 64 9.55 3.13 -9.91
N VAL A 65 10.19 3.88 -9.02
CA VAL A 65 11.42 3.48 -8.33
C VAL A 65 11.19 3.21 -6.86
N ARG A 66 12.02 2.34 -6.30
CA ARG A 66 11.94 1.86 -4.92
C ARG A 66 13.32 1.75 -4.28
N ALA A 67 13.35 1.77 -2.95
CA ALA A 67 14.48 1.37 -2.13
C ALA A 67 13.99 0.54 -0.94
N PRO A 68 14.75 -0.47 -0.49
CA PRO A 68 14.36 -1.30 0.65
C PRO A 68 14.31 -0.48 1.95
N VAL A 69 13.30 -0.75 2.76
CA VAL A 69 13.19 -0.20 4.12
C VAL A 69 14.05 -1.05 5.07
N PRO A 70 14.75 -0.46 6.05
CA PRO A 70 15.47 -1.22 7.07
C PRO A 70 14.58 -2.25 7.78
N PRO A 71 14.97 -3.54 7.88
CA PRO A 71 14.11 -4.59 8.45
C PRO A 71 13.61 -4.30 9.87
N ARG A 72 14.45 -3.65 10.70
CA ARG A 72 14.06 -3.24 12.06
C ARG A 72 12.93 -2.22 12.08
N LEU A 73 12.91 -1.31 11.10
CA LEU A 73 11.86 -0.30 10.96
C LEU A 73 10.55 -0.97 10.52
N ALA A 74 10.61 -1.80 9.48
CA ALA A 74 9.45 -2.56 8.99
C ALA A 74 8.83 -3.43 10.09
N GLU A 75 9.65 -4.15 10.84
CA GLU A 75 9.22 -4.99 11.95
C GLU A 75 8.64 -4.17 13.13
N THR A 76 9.13 -2.95 13.36
CA THR A 76 8.54 -2.04 14.36
C THR A 76 7.14 -1.58 13.93
N MET A 77 6.97 -1.24 12.65
CA MET A 77 5.65 -0.89 12.10
C MET A 77 4.69 -2.07 12.16
N ARG A 78 5.15 -3.29 11.82
CA ARG A 78 4.35 -4.51 11.94
C ARG A 78 3.83 -4.71 13.37
N ARG A 79 4.71 -4.65 14.38
CA ARG A 79 4.31 -4.78 15.79
C ARG A 79 3.29 -3.72 16.20
N ARG A 80 3.43 -2.49 15.70
CA ARG A 80 2.50 -1.40 16.01
C ARG A 80 1.09 -1.68 15.47
N ILE A 81 0.97 -2.26 14.28
CA ILE A 81 -0.35 -2.56 13.67
C ILE A 81 -0.91 -3.92 14.09
N ALA A 82 -0.11 -4.80 14.72
CA ALA A 82 -0.54 -6.16 15.08
C ALA A 82 -1.85 -6.23 15.89
N PRO A 83 -2.11 -5.38 16.90
CA PRO A 83 -3.40 -5.39 17.62
C PRO A 83 -4.59 -5.10 16.70
N LEU A 84 -4.44 -4.19 15.74
CA LEU A 84 -5.48 -3.85 14.76
C LEU A 84 -5.72 -4.99 13.76
N LEU A 85 -4.66 -5.73 13.40
CA LEU A 85 -4.77 -6.92 12.56
C LEU A 85 -5.50 -8.05 13.28
N ALA A 86 -5.24 -8.24 14.57
CA ALA A 86 -5.97 -9.20 15.39
C ALA A 86 -7.46 -8.83 15.46
N GLU A 87 -7.78 -7.56 15.76
CA GLU A 87 -9.16 -7.10 15.96
C GLU A 87 -10.00 -7.10 14.66
N HIS A 88 -9.47 -6.55 13.57
CA HIS A 88 -10.28 -6.28 12.37
C HIS A 88 -10.08 -7.28 11.23
N PHE A 89 -8.99 -8.06 11.26
CA PHE A 89 -8.69 -9.09 10.26
C PHE A 89 -8.65 -10.50 10.85
N GLY A 90 -8.76 -10.66 12.18
CA GLY A 90 -8.64 -11.96 12.84
C GLY A 90 -7.25 -12.58 12.72
N LEU A 91 -6.21 -11.75 12.58
CA LEU A 91 -4.84 -12.19 12.37
C LEU A 91 -4.02 -12.06 13.65
N ASP A 92 -4.05 -13.11 14.47
CA ASP A 92 -3.20 -13.26 15.66
C ASP A 92 -2.51 -14.65 15.63
N PRO A 93 -1.18 -14.73 15.52
CA PRO A 93 -0.25 -13.60 15.38
C PRO A 93 -0.39 -12.89 14.03
N ALA A 94 0.00 -11.60 14.02
CA ALA A 94 0.14 -10.83 12.79
C ALA A 94 1.18 -11.47 11.85
N PRO A 95 0.91 -11.61 10.54
CA PRO A 95 1.81 -12.26 9.59
C PRO A 95 3.18 -11.59 9.54
N ALA A 96 4.23 -12.34 9.17
CA ALA A 96 5.59 -11.81 9.10
C ALA A 96 5.75 -10.71 8.03
N VAL A 97 6.77 -9.86 8.16
CA VAL A 97 7.16 -8.92 7.09
C VAL A 97 7.74 -9.72 5.93
N SER A 98 7.12 -9.65 4.77
CA SER A 98 7.65 -10.25 3.54
C SER A 98 8.41 -9.24 2.68
N GLU A 99 7.85 -8.03 2.52
CA GLU A 99 8.46 -6.98 1.71
C GLU A 99 8.26 -5.60 2.37
N ALA A 100 9.25 -4.71 2.26
CA ALA A 100 9.12 -3.33 2.72
C ALA A 100 9.96 -2.37 1.86
N TYR A 101 9.31 -1.36 1.28
CA TYR A 101 9.94 -0.42 0.35
C TYR A 101 9.51 1.02 0.60
N TYR A 102 10.46 1.94 0.49
CA TYR A 102 10.13 3.30 0.05
C TYR A 102 9.86 3.24 -1.45
N SER A 103 8.78 3.85 -1.89
CA SER A 103 8.36 3.81 -3.29
C SER A 103 7.93 5.18 -3.79
N LEU A 104 8.33 5.50 -5.01
CA LEU A 104 8.00 6.70 -5.75
C LEU A 104 7.39 6.33 -7.09
N VAL A 105 6.23 6.90 -7.38
CA VAL A 105 5.64 6.82 -8.72
C VAL A 105 6.39 7.79 -9.63
N THR A 106 7.00 7.27 -10.70
CA THR A 106 7.85 8.08 -11.61
C THR A 106 7.58 7.82 -13.09
N THR A 107 6.88 6.74 -13.43
CA THR A 107 6.62 6.37 -14.84
C THR A 107 5.59 7.31 -15.45
N ALA A 108 5.87 7.88 -16.62
CA ALA A 108 4.88 8.70 -17.31
C ALA A 108 3.70 7.85 -17.80
N PRO A 109 2.47 8.39 -17.88
CA PRO A 109 1.29 7.68 -18.39
C PRO A 109 1.53 6.92 -19.71
N ALA A 110 2.19 7.57 -20.68
CA ALA A 110 2.49 7.01 -21.98
C ALA A 110 3.47 5.82 -21.96
N GLU A 111 4.25 5.67 -20.87
CA GLU A 111 5.26 4.63 -20.68
C GLU A 111 4.75 3.46 -19.84
N LEU A 112 3.51 3.53 -19.34
CA LEU A 112 2.92 2.47 -18.52
C LEU A 112 2.78 1.17 -19.30
N ALA A 113 3.28 0.08 -18.71
CA ALA A 113 2.97 -1.26 -19.16
C ALA A 113 1.45 -1.53 -18.99
N PRO A 114 0.83 -2.40 -19.81
CA PRO A 114 -0.60 -2.68 -19.73
C PRO A 114 -1.12 -3.02 -18.32
N ILE A 115 -0.35 -3.82 -17.56
CA ILE A 115 -0.73 -4.23 -16.20
C ILE A 115 -0.74 -3.05 -15.20
N GLN A 116 0.01 -1.98 -15.47
CA GLN A 116 0.10 -0.79 -14.60
C GLN A 116 -1.08 0.18 -14.81
N ARG A 117 -1.92 -0.07 -15.83
CA ARG A 117 -3.10 0.73 -16.19
C ARG A 117 -4.39 0.19 -15.55
N LEU A 118 -4.29 -0.89 -14.79
CA LEU A 118 -5.41 -1.65 -14.24
C LEU A 118 -5.31 -1.73 -12.71
N PRO A 119 -6.44 -1.94 -12.01
CA PRO A 119 -6.41 -2.37 -10.63
C PRO A 119 -5.66 -3.69 -10.48
N HIS A 120 -4.97 -3.85 -9.36
CA HIS A 120 -4.22 -5.06 -9.02
C HIS A 120 -4.55 -5.51 -7.59
N PHE A 121 -4.01 -6.67 -7.25
CA PHE A 121 -3.94 -7.20 -5.90
C PHE A 121 -2.51 -7.71 -5.70
N ASP A 122 -2.03 -7.72 -4.45
CA ASP A 122 -0.64 -8.04 -4.12
C ASP A 122 -0.37 -9.54 -4.08
N GLY A 123 -1.40 -10.34 -3.84
CA GLY A 123 -1.34 -11.79 -3.76
C GLY A 123 -2.71 -12.39 -3.49
N VAL A 124 -2.83 -13.70 -3.63
CA VAL A 124 -4.10 -14.42 -3.44
C VAL A 124 -4.25 -15.00 -2.04
N GLU A 125 -3.21 -14.91 -1.22
CA GLU A 125 -3.16 -15.49 0.12
C GLU A 125 -4.13 -14.72 1.04
N PRO A 126 -5.07 -15.39 1.72
CA PRO A 126 -6.07 -14.71 2.56
C PRO A 126 -5.47 -13.89 3.72
N ARG A 127 -4.25 -14.26 4.14
CA ARG A 127 -3.51 -13.63 5.24
C ARG A 127 -2.58 -12.51 4.76
N ARG A 128 -2.50 -12.24 3.45
CA ARG A 128 -1.65 -11.17 2.93
C ARG A 128 -2.23 -9.82 3.30
N ILE A 129 -1.43 -8.97 3.95
CA ILE A 129 -1.80 -7.59 4.31
C ILE A 129 -0.86 -6.62 3.59
N ALA A 130 -1.42 -5.53 3.08
CA ALA A 130 -0.67 -4.38 2.60
C ALA A 130 -0.89 -3.20 3.54
N MET A 131 0.19 -2.47 3.83
CA MET A 131 0.15 -1.18 4.49
C MET A 131 0.87 -0.14 3.62
N LEU A 132 0.23 1.02 3.45
CA LEU A 132 0.80 2.18 2.80
C LEU A 132 0.86 3.33 3.78
N LEU A 133 2.05 3.87 4.03
CA LEU A 133 2.27 5.12 4.74
C LEU A 133 2.59 6.23 3.73
N PHE A 134 1.72 7.23 3.64
CA PHE A 134 1.92 8.39 2.77
C PHE A 134 2.92 9.36 3.41
N LEU A 135 4.01 9.63 2.69
CA LEU A 135 5.11 10.47 3.16
C LEU A 135 5.33 11.71 2.30
N GLY A 136 4.64 11.87 1.17
CA GLY A 136 4.72 13.09 0.40
C GLY A 136 3.74 14.17 0.87
N HIS A 137 4.02 15.41 0.47
CA HIS A 137 3.22 16.58 0.81
C HIS A 137 2.31 17.02 -0.34
N GLY A 138 1.22 17.72 0.01
CA GLY A 138 0.27 18.28 -0.95
C GLY A 138 -0.74 17.25 -1.48
N GLU A 139 -1.42 17.62 -2.56
CA GLU A 139 -2.44 16.81 -3.23
C GLU A 139 -1.79 15.71 -4.06
N GLN A 140 -1.47 14.58 -3.41
CA GLN A 140 -0.83 13.42 -4.04
C GLN A 140 -1.80 12.30 -4.40
N GLY A 141 -3.11 12.58 -4.35
CA GLY A 141 -4.18 11.63 -4.64
C GLY A 141 -4.47 10.71 -3.47
N GLY A 142 -4.35 9.40 -3.66
CA GLY A 142 -4.68 8.41 -2.64
C GLY A 142 -4.53 6.97 -3.12
N THR A 143 -5.36 6.08 -2.56
CA THR A 143 -5.53 4.70 -3.01
C THR A 143 -7.00 4.49 -3.34
N ALA A 144 -7.27 4.06 -4.57
CA ALA A 144 -8.61 3.68 -5.03
C ALA A 144 -8.79 2.18 -4.95
N PHE A 145 -10.01 1.75 -4.64
CA PHE A 145 -10.45 0.37 -4.56
C PHE A 145 -11.52 0.11 -5.60
N TYR A 146 -11.53 -1.11 -6.16
CA TYR A 146 -12.29 -1.42 -7.36
C TYR A 146 -13.06 -2.72 -7.27
N ARG A 147 -14.06 -2.84 -8.13
CA ARG A 147 -14.78 -4.06 -8.43
C ARG A 147 -14.69 -4.38 -9.91
N GLN A 148 -14.35 -5.62 -10.28
CA GLN A 148 -14.46 -6.06 -11.67
C GLN A 148 -15.95 -6.24 -12.01
N ARG A 149 -16.44 -5.53 -13.03
CA ARG A 149 -17.87 -5.45 -13.32
C ARG A 149 -18.48 -6.81 -13.68
N VAL A 150 -17.81 -7.58 -14.52
CA VAL A 150 -18.36 -8.86 -15.04
C VAL A 150 -18.43 -9.94 -13.97
N THR A 151 -17.48 -10.00 -13.03
CA THR A 151 -17.46 -11.02 -11.98
C THR A 151 -18.10 -10.53 -10.68
N GLY A 152 -18.20 -9.22 -10.48
CA GLY A 152 -18.57 -8.60 -9.21
C GLY A 152 -17.48 -8.69 -8.13
N TYR A 153 -16.28 -9.17 -8.47
CA TYR A 153 -15.22 -9.36 -7.48
C TYR A 153 -14.58 -8.04 -7.07
N GLU A 154 -14.46 -7.84 -5.75
CA GLU A 154 -13.69 -6.77 -5.12
C GLU A 154 -12.38 -7.30 -4.55
N SER A 155 -12.30 -8.62 -4.35
CA SER A 155 -11.09 -9.33 -3.94
C SER A 155 -10.89 -10.62 -4.74
N VAL A 156 -9.63 -11.03 -4.90
CA VAL A 156 -9.22 -12.19 -5.70
C VAL A 156 -8.36 -13.12 -4.85
N ASP A 157 -8.95 -14.22 -4.37
CA ASP A 157 -8.22 -15.33 -3.76
C ASP A 157 -7.88 -16.43 -4.79
N ALA A 158 -7.23 -17.50 -4.33
CA ALA A 158 -6.81 -18.62 -5.18
C ALA A 158 -7.98 -19.30 -5.89
N THR A 159 -9.17 -19.34 -5.28
CA THR A 159 -10.38 -19.96 -5.86
C THR A 159 -11.03 -19.08 -6.94
N ARG A 160 -10.80 -17.77 -6.87
CA ARG A 160 -11.34 -16.77 -7.82
C ARG A 160 -10.40 -16.46 -8.98
N LEU A 161 -9.10 -16.70 -8.80
CA LEU A 161 -8.04 -16.25 -9.70
C LEU A 161 -8.26 -16.63 -11.17
N ASP A 162 -8.58 -17.90 -11.44
CA ASP A 162 -8.74 -18.40 -12.81
C ASP A 162 -9.93 -17.75 -13.50
N ARG A 163 -11.05 -17.62 -12.79
CA ARG A 163 -12.25 -16.95 -13.31
C ARG A 163 -11.99 -15.46 -13.55
N PHE A 164 -11.34 -14.78 -12.60
CA PHE A 164 -10.96 -13.37 -12.72
C PHE A 164 -10.11 -13.13 -13.99
N LYS A 165 -9.04 -13.91 -14.16
CA LYS A 165 -8.14 -13.83 -15.33
C LYS A 165 -8.87 -14.11 -16.64
N ALA A 166 -9.65 -15.20 -16.68
CA ALA A 166 -10.38 -15.58 -17.89
C ALA A 166 -11.42 -14.54 -18.33
N HIS A 167 -11.98 -13.76 -17.39
CA HIS A 167 -12.85 -12.63 -17.74
C HIS A 167 -12.04 -11.41 -18.16
N LEU A 168 -10.96 -11.07 -17.44
CA LEU A 168 -10.08 -9.96 -17.83
C LEU A 168 -9.56 -10.11 -19.26
N ASP A 169 -9.08 -11.30 -19.63
CA ASP A 169 -8.58 -11.58 -20.97
C ASP A 169 -9.65 -11.39 -22.06
N ARG A 170 -10.88 -11.86 -21.80
CA ARG A 170 -12.01 -11.70 -22.74
C ARG A 170 -12.46 -10.25 -22.86
N GLU A 171 -12.49 -9.52 -21.75
CA GLU A 171 -12.88 -8.12 -21.75
C GLU A 171 -11.84 -7.26 -22.47
N VAL A 172 -10.55 -7.52 -22.27
CA VAL A 172 -9.47 -6.86 -23.03
C VAL A 172 -9.56 -7.18 -24.53
N GLN A 173 -9.90 -8.42 -24.90
CA GLN A 173 -10.14 -8.76 -26.31
C GLN A 173 -11.35 -8.04 -26.90
N THR A 174 -12.37 -7.73 -26.09
CA THR A 174 -13.62 -7.09 -26.53
C THR A 174 -13.51 -5.56 -26.59
N HIS A 175 -12.91 -4.96 -25.57
CA HIS A 175 -12.84 -3.51 -25.38
C HIS A 175 -11.49 -2.90 -25.78
N GLY A 176 -10.49 -3.74 -26.06
CA GLY A 176 -9.10 -3.31 -26.23
C GLY A 176 -8.38 -3.14 -24.89
N LEU A 177 -7.09 -2.84 -24.97
CA LEU A 177 -6.31 -2.47 -23.80
C LEU A 177 -6.76 -1.09 -23.28
N PRO A 178 -6.74 -0.87 -21.95
CA PRO A 178 -6.92 0.46 -21.40
C PRO A 178 -5.91 1.46 -21.99
N ASP A 179 -6.37 2.71 -22.10
CA ASP A 179 -5.53 3.84 -22.50
C ASP A 179 -4.25 3.90 -21.67
N ALA A 180 -3.18 4.46 -22.25
CA ALA A 180 -1.89 4.64 -21.57
C ALA A 180 -1.98 5.74 -20.51
N ALA A 181 -2.67 5.42 -19.42
CA ALA A 181 -2.95 6.28 -18.29
C ALA A 181 -3.07 5.46 -17.01
N TYR A 182 -2.82 6.12 -15.89
CA TYR A 182 -3.26 5.61 -14.60
C TYR A 182 -4.78 5.57 -14.58
N ILE A 183 -5.35 4.47 -14.10
CA ILE A 183 -6.80 4.35 -13.98
C ILE A 183 -7.36 5.46 -13.08
N ALA A 184 -8.42 6.12 -13.53
CA ALA A 184 -9.10 7.17 -12.79
C ALA A 184 -10.61 6.99 -12.90
N GLY A 185 -11.30 6.93 -11.76
CA GLY A 185 -12.74 6.68 -11.74
C GLY A 185 -13.13 5.30 -12.28
N ASP A 186 -14.34 5.23 -12.82
CA ASP A 186 -14.91 4.03 -13.42
C ASP A 186 -14.37 3.79 -14.84
N THR A 187 -14.31 2.52 -15.24
CA THR A 187 -14.02 2.10 -16.61
C THR A 187 -15.07 1.10 -17.09
N ALA A 188 -14.97 0.65 -18.35
CA ALA A 188 -15.80 -0.43 -18.87
C ALA A 188 -15.59 -1.77 -18.12
N LEU A 189 -14.39 -1.99 -17.56
CA LEU A 189 -14.02 -3.24 -16.88
C LEU A 189 -14.21 -3.16 -15.37
N TYR A 190 -14.06 -1.96 -14.80
CA TYR A 190 -14.02 -1.76 -13.35
C TYR A 190 -14.93 -0.62 -12.88
N GLU A 191 -15.53 -0.81 -11.71
CA GLU A 191 -16.21 0.22 -10.93
C GLU A 191 -15.30 0.64 -9.78
N ARG A 192 -15.15 1.95 -9.53
CA ARG A 192 -14.41 2.46 -8.37
C ARG A 192 -15.34 2.55 -7.18
N ILE A 193 -15.16 1.65 -6.22
CA ILE A 193 -16.07 1.49 -5.06
C ILE A 193 -15.68 2.37 -3.88
N ALA A 194 -14.40 2.75 -3.76
CA ALA A 194 -13.92 3.63 -2.71
C ALA A 194 -12.63 4.34 -3.11
N VAL A 195 -12.37 5.49 -2.49
CA VAL A 195 -11.08 6.18 -2.53
C VAL A 195 -10.71 6.58 -1.11
N GLN A 196 -9.47 6.27 -0.71
CA GLN A 196 -8.89 6.78 0.52
C GLN A 196 -7.84 7.83 0.18
N PRO A 197 -8.08 9.12 0.52
CA PRO A 197 -7.17 10.18 0.16
C PRO A 197 -5.86 10.04 0.93
N ALA A 198 -4.77 10.31 0.22
CA ALA A 198 -3.46 10.49 0.79
C ALA A 198 -3.49 11.70 1.73
N ARG A 199 -2.88 11.53 2.90
CA ARG A 199 -2.54 12.62 3.81
C ARG A 199 -1.14 12.36 4.33
N PHE A 200 -0.35 13.41 4.49
CA PHE A 200 0.98 13.24 5.07
C PHE A 200 0.88 12.52 6.42
N ASN A 201 1.72 11.49 6.62
CA ASN A 201 1.74 10.63 7.80
C ASN A 201 0.47 9.79 8.03
N ARG A 202 -0.34 9.56 7.00
CA ARG A 202 -1.45 8.59 7.05
C ARG A 202 -0.99 7.20 6.64
N ALA A 203 -1.29 6.21 7.46
CA ALA A 203 -1.22 4.80 7.08
C ALA A 203 -2.59 4.28 6.63
N LEU A 204 -2.62 3.50 5.55
CA LEU A 204 -3.75 2.65 5.15
C LEU A 204 -3.34 1.19 5.31
N ILE A 205 -4.21 0.35 5.85
CA ILE A 205 -3.99 -1.08 6.02
C ILE A 205 -5.20 -1.84 5.46
N TYR A 206 -4.96 -2.79 4.56
CA TYR A 206 -6.01 -3.58 3.92
C TYR A 206 -5.48 -4.95 3.50
N ALA A 207 -6.41 -5.87 3.20
CA ALA A 207 -6.05 -7.19 2.72
C ALA A 207 -5.46 -7.11 1.30
N GLY A 208 -4.28 -7.68 1.09
CA GLY A 208 -3.52 -7.58 -0.16
C GLY A 208 -4.23 -8.21 -1.36
N ASN A 209 -5.20 -9.09 -1.14
CA ASN A 209 -6.01 -9.67 -2.20
C ASN A 209 -7.18 -8.75 -2.68
N THR A 210 -7.31 -7.54 -2.14
CA THR A 210 -8.34 -6.56 -2.53
C THR A 210 -7.90 -5.83 -3.80
N LEU A 211 -8.80 -5.64 -4.76
CA LEU A 211 -8.53 -4.90 -6.00
C LEU A 211 -8.35 -3.42 -5.71
N HIS A 212 -7.16 -2.90 -6.02
CA HIS A 212 -6.79 -1.52 -5.73
C HIS A 212 -5.81 -0.94 -6.76
N CYS A 213 -5.67 0.38 -6.76
CA CYS A 213 -4.65 1.08 -7.53
C CYS A 213 -4.30 2.41 -6.85
N ALA A 214 -3.18 3.02 -7.24
CA ALA A 214 -2.90 4.39 -6.84
C ALA A 214 -3.92 5.32 -7.52
N ASP A 215 -4.63 6.14 -6.73
CA ASP A 215 -5.45 7.23 -7.24
C ASP A 215 -4.53 8.44 -7.41
N LEU A 216 -4.29 8.86 -8.65
CA LEU A 216 -3.33 9.91 -8.97
C LEU A 216 -4.03 11.08 -9.66
N PRO A 217 -3.95 12.31 -9.11
CA PRO A 217 -4.48 13.46 -9.81
C PRO A 217 -3.65 13.72 -11.08
N PRO A 218 -4.24 14.25 -12.17
CA PRO A 218 -3.53 14.49 -13.43
C PRO A 218 -2.27 15.35 -13.29
N GLN A 219 -2.23 16.23 -12.29
CA GLN A 219 -1.16 17.17 -12.03
C GLN A 219 -0.11 16.63 -11.03
N VAL A 220 -0.18 15.34 -10.65
CA VAL A 220 0.75 14.78 -9.65
C VAL A 220 2.20 14.87 -10.14
N THR A 221 3.11 15.27 -9.25
CA THR A 221 4.53 15.31 -9.59
C THR A 221 5.12 13.90 -9.67
N LEU A 222 5.48 13.48 -10.87
CA LEU A 222 6.23 12.26 -11.14
C LEU A 222 7.73 12.55 -11.04
N SER A 223 8.31 12.31 -9.86
CA SER A 223 9.72 12.61 -9.58
C SER A 223 10.37 11.46 -8.82
N ALA A 224 11.62 11.16 -9.19
CA ALA A 224 12.46 10.21 -8.48
C ALA A 224 13.11 10.79 -7.21
N ASP A 225 12.93 12.08 -6.94
CA ASP A 225 13.36 12.74 -5.70
C ASP A 225 12.34 12.45 -4.58
N PRO A 226 12.71 11.73 -3.50
CA PRO A 226 11.81 11.43 -2.36
C PRO A 226 11.25 12.66 -1.66
N LEU A 227 11.94 13.80 -1.75
CA LEU A 227 11.50 15.05 -1.14
C LEU A 227 10.44 15.78 -1.98
N VAL A 228 10.29 15.43 -3.26
CA VAL A 228 9.37 16.10 -4.18
C VAL A 228 8.24 15.18 -4.65
N GLY A 229 8.55 13.93 -4.96
CA GLY A 229 7.61 12.99 -5.55
C GLY A 229 6.53 12.47 -4.60
N ARG A 230 5.64 11.65 -5.13
CA ARG A 230 4.65 10.88 -4.35
C ARG A 230 5.34 9.74 -3.62
N LEU A 231 5.97 10.06 -2.50
CA LEU A 231 6.65 9.08 -1.65
C LEU A 231 5.65 8.34 -0.76
N THR A 232 5.70 7.01 -0.81
CA THR A 232 5.04 6.13 0.16
C THR A 232 6.03 5.13 0.74
N LEU A 233 5.85 4.73 2.00
CA LEU A 233 6.43 3.49 2.50
C LEU A 233 5.37 2.39 2.37
N ASN A 234 5.70 1.32 1.64
CA ASN A 234 4.85 0.15 1.46
C ASN A 234 5.40 -0.99 2.31
N LEU A 235 4.56 -1.59 3.14
CA LEU A 235 4.87 -2.75 3.96
C LEU A 235 3.90 -3.86 3.59
N PHE A 236 4.42 -5.03 3.24
CA PHE A 236 3.62 -6.22 2.94
C PHE A 236 3.91 -7.29 3.98
N LEU A 237 2.83 -7.91 4.46
CA LEU A 237 2.89 -8.98 5.44
C LEU A 237 2.29 -10.25 4.85
N SER A 238 2.98 -11.37 5.00
CA SER A 238 2.50 -12.70 4.64
C SER A 238 3.27 -13.75 5.42
N ASP A 239 2.59 -14.86 5.71
CA ASP A 239 3.24 -16.09 6.14
C ASP A 239 3.33 -16.93 4.86
N ASP A 240 4.54 -17.16 4.37
CA ASP A 240 4.78 -17.89 3.11
C ASP A 240 4.01 -19.22 3.00
#